data_AF-A0A815EQ40-F1
#
_entry.id   AF-A0A815EQ40-F1
#
_cell.length_a   1.000
_cell.length_b   1.000
_cell.length_c   1.000
_cell.angle_alpha   90.00
_cell.angle_beta   90.00
_cell.angle_gamma   90.00
#
_symmetry.space_group_name_H-M   'P 1'
#
loop_
_entity.id
_entity.type
_entity.pdbx_description
1 polymer ?
#
loop_
_entity_poly.entity_id
_entity_poly.type
_entity_poly.pdbx_seq_one_letter_code
_entity_poly.pdbx_strand_id
1 'polypeptide(L)'
;MLPQMIETGKQEGIQFSFGGKVGSTFDSHRLLYYAKQQENGEKKQNDLINILFRAYFEQEQDLSDHQVLIRAAELVGFNPNEIKQFLQSDKYKKEVREEINQSQEHGISGVPHFRINDKIELSGAQDPQQFIQAFKKAGVNV
;
A
#
# COMPACT_ATOMS: atom_id res chain seq x y z
N MET A 1 17.21 -5.95 9.94
CA MET A 1 16.08 -5.49 9.10
C MET A 1 16.40 -4.18 8.40
N LEU A 2 16.54 -3.05 9.11
CA LEU A 2 16.82 -1.74 8.47
C LEU A 2 18.08 -1.68 7.58
N PRO A 3 19.26 -2.20 8.00
CA PRO A 3 20.45 -2.13 7.15
C PRO A 3 20.28 -2.88 5.82
N GLN A 4 19.64 -4.05 5.87
CA GLN A 4 19.34 -4.85 4.67
C GLN A 4 18.34 -4.14 3.76
N MET A 5 17.32 -3.49 4.33
CA MET A 5 16.34 -2.74 3.53
C MET A 5 16.96 -1.53 2.82
N ILE A 6 17.88 -0.82 3.48
CA ILE A 6 18.63 0.29 2.88
C ILE A 6 19.52 -0.21 1.74
N GLU A 7 20.25 -1.31 1.96
CA GLU A 7 21.13 -1.92 0.96
C GLU A 7 20.33 -2.33 -0.29
N THR A 8 19.25 -3.09 -0.11
CA THR A 8 18.36 -3.52 -1.20
C THR A 8 17.70 -2.33 -1.89
N GLY A 9 17.17 -1.37 -1.13
CA GLY A 9 16.54 -0.17 -1.68
C GLY A 9 17.50 0.60 -2.58
N LYS A 10 18.75 0.79 -2.16
CA LYS A 10 19.77 1.49 -2.94
C LYS A 10 20.05 0.82 -4.29
N GLN A 11 20.02 -0.52 -4.36
CA GLN A 11 20.18 -1.27 -5.61
C GLN A 11 19.01 -1.03 -6.57
N GLU A 12 17.81 -0.81 -6.02
CA GLU A 12 16.57 -0.53 -6.76
C GLU A 12 16.30 0.99 -6.94
N GLY A 13 17.25 1.85 -6.57
CA GLY A 13 17.11 3.31 -6.68
C GLY A 13 16.22 3.97 -5.62
N ILE A 14 15.83 3.25 -4.57
CA ILE A 14 15.02 3.74 -3.45
C ILE A 14 15.93 4.26 -2.34
N GLN A 15 15.74 5.52 -1.95
CA GLN A 15 16.53 6.16 -0.89
C GLN A 15 15.74 6.18 0.41
N PHE A 16 15.79 5.06 1.14
CA PHE A 16 15.07 4.93 2.40
C PHE A 16 15.55 5.93 3.47
N SER A 17 14.60 6.60 4.12
CA SER A 17 14.78 7.50 5.26
C SER A 17 13.79 7.15 6.38
N PHE A 18 14.24 7.26 7.64
CA PHE A 18 13.51 6.73 8.81
C PHE A 18 13.32 7.74 9.94
N GLY A 19 13.55 9.04 9.70
CA GLY A 19 13.31 10.12 10.66
C GLY A 19 11.84 10.54 10.80
N GLY A 20 10.97 10.02 9.93
CA GLY A 20 9.54 10.34 9.91
C GLY A 20 8.75 9.71 11.05
N LYS A 21 7.54 10.23 11.27
CA LYS A 21 6.63 9.71 12.30
C LYS A 21 5.93 8.42 11.83
N VAL A 22 6.00 7.38 12.66
CA VAL A 22 5.19 6.17 12.49
C VAL A 22 3.80 6.42 13.08
N GLY A 23 2.80 6.55 12.21
CA GLY A 23 1.40 6.80 12.58
C GLY A 23 0.45 5.72 12.06
N SER A 24 -0.83 5.84 12.42
CA SER A 24 -1.87 4.98 11.86
C SER A 24 -2.05 5.27 10.37
N THR A 25 -1.98 4.24 9.53
CA THR A 25 -2.22 4.33 8.08
C THR A 25 -3.67 4.01 7.70
N PHE A 26 -4.59 3.90 8.67
CA PHE A 26 -5.98 3.50 8.38
C PHE A 26 -6.66 4.42 7.35
N ASP A 27 -6.49 5.73 7.48
CA ASP A 27 -7.01 6.68 6.49
C ASP A 27 -6.26 6.64 5.15
N SER A 28 -4.98 6.23 5.14
CA SER A 28 -4.26 5.94 3.89
C SER A 28 -4.90 4.75 3.16
N HIS A 29 -5.23 3.67 3.88
CA HIS A 29 -5.93 2.53 3.32
C HIS A 29 -7.34 2.89 2.83
N ARG A 30 -8.08 3.73 3.58
CA ARG A 30 -9.36 4.27 3.11
C ARG A 30 -9.24 5.09 1.84
N LEU A 31 -8.20 5.90 1.72
CA LEU A 31 -7.96 6.70 0.52
C LEU A 31 -7.59 5.82 -0.69
N LEU A 32 -6.79 4.75 -0.49
CA LEU A 32 -6.52 3.76 -1.53
C LEU A 32 -7.79 3.01 -1.96
N TYR A 33 -8.66 2.66 -1.01
CA TYR A 33 -9.95 2.07 -1.31
C TYR A 33 -10.81 3.06 -2.12
N TYR A 34 -10.91 4.32 -1.68
CA TYR A 34 -11.61 5.38 -2.40
C TYR A 34 -11.12 5.51 -3.85
N ALA A 35 -9.80 5.54 -4.06
CA ALA A 35 -9.19 5.67 -5.39
C ALA A 35 -9.57 4.51 -6.31
N LYS A 36 -9.60 3.28 -5.78
CA LYS A 36 -10.02 2.08 -6.51
C LYS A 36 -11.47 2.13 -6.99
N GLN A 37 -12.35 2.84 -6.27
CA GLN A 37 -13.77 2.98 -6.65
C GLN A 37 -14.02 4.02 -7.75
N GLN A 38 -13.00 4.78 -8.17
CA GLN A 38 -13.14 5.81 -9.19
C GLN A 38 -12.95 5.25 -10.61
N GLU A 39 -13.29 6.04 -11.63
CA GLU A 39 -12.91 5.74 -13.01
C GLU A 39 -11.39 5.56 -13.13
N ASN A 40 -10.95 4.51 -13.84
CA ASN A 40 -9.56 4.06 -13.90
C ASN A 40 -8.97 3.75 -12.51
N GLY A 41 -9.79 3.21 -11.61
CA GLY A 41 -9.48 3.06 -10.19
C GLY A 41 -8.26 2.22 -9.88
N GLU A 42 -8.00 1.13 -10.62
CA GLU A 42 -6.80 0.31 -10.44
C GLU A 42 -5.52 1.13 -10.68
N LYS A 43 -5.49 1.91 -11.78
CA LYS A 43 -4.37 2.80 -12.09
C LYS A 43 -4.22 3.88 -11.02
N LYS A 44 -5.32 4.53 -10.63
CA LYS A 44 -5.29 5.61 -9.61
C LYS A 44 -4.83 5.08 -8.24
N GLN A 45 -5.29 3.89 -7.85
CA GLN A 45 -4.84 3.23 -6.62
C GLN A 45 -3.35 2.92 -6.68
N ASN A 46 -2.86 2.37 -7.79
CA ASN A 46 -1.45 2.05 -7.99
C ASN A 46 -0.55 3.31 -7.98
N ASP A 47 -0.96 4.37 -8.68
CA ASP A 47 -0.21 5.62 -8.69
C ASP A 47 -0.19 6.26 -7.28
N LEU A 48 -1.32 6.21 -6.57
CA LEU A 48 -1.44 6.77 -5.23
C LEU A 48 -0.60 6.02 -4.20
N ILE A 49 -0.59 4.68 -4.21
CA ILE A 49 0.26 3.93 -3.28
C ILE A 49 1.75 4.22 -3.51
N ASN A 50 2.19 4.39 -4.76
CA ASN A 50 3.57 4.76 -5.07
C ASN A 50 3.94 6.13 -4.49
N ILE A 51 3.02 7.11 -4.56
CA ILE A 51 3.22 8.43 -3.96
C ILE A 51 3.27 8.34 -2.43
N LEU A 52 2.38 7.57 -1.82
CA LEU A 52 2.36 7.39 -0.36
C LEU A 52 3.61 6.64 0.14
N PHE A 53 4.06 5.61 -0.58
CA PHE A 53 5.32 4.93 -0.27
C PHE A 53 6.49 5.90 -0.34
N ARG A 54 6.57 6.73 -1.39
CA ARG A 54 7.63 7.73 -1.49
C ARG A 54 7.58 8.77 -0.37
N ALA A 55 6.39 9.28 -0.06
CA ALA A 55 6.17 10.24 1.01
C ALA A 55 6.67 9.70 2.35
N TYR A 56 6.37 8.43 2.65
CA TYR A 56 6.77 7.80 3.90
C TYR A 56 8.24 7.37 3.92
N PHE A 57 8.63 6.56 2.94
CA PHE A 57 9.92 5.88 2.92
C PHE A 57 11.08 6.73 2.45
N GLU A 58 10.86 7.81 1.68
CA GLU A 58 11.95 8.68 1.20
C GLU A 58 11.89 10.10 1.76
N GLN A 59 10.70 10.58 2.11
CA GLN A 59 10.46 11.99 2.46
C GLN A 59 10.05 12.21 3.91
N GLU A 60 10.05 11.15 4.73
CA GLU A 60 9.78 11.19 6.17
C GLU A 60 8.42 11.82 6.54
N GLN A 61 7.45 11.80 5.61
CA GLN A 61 6.13 12.37 5.83
C GLN A 61 5.27 11.45 6.71
N ASP A 62 4.42 12.07 7.53
CA ASP A 62 3.47 11.37 8.40
C ASP A 62 2.20 10.99 7.61
N LEU A 63 2.02 9.69 7.34
CA LEU A 63 0.83 9.19 6.63
C LEU A 63 -0.46 9.19 7.48
N SER A 64 -0.39 9.56 8.76
CA SER A 64 -1.56 9.86 9.58
C SER A 64 -2.06 11.32 9.43
N ASP A 65 -1.29 12.19 8.76
CA ASP A 65 -1.68 13.58 8.49
C ASP A 65 -2.55 13.68 7.23
N HIS A 66 -3.78 14.14 7.39
CA HIS A 66 -4.72 14.38 6.29
C HIS A 66 -4.16 15.36 5.23
N GLN A 67 -3.31 16.32 5.60
CA GLN A 67 -2.68 17.23 4.62
C GLN A 67 -1.69 16.51 3.70
N VAL A 68 -0.98 15.48 4.20
CA VAL A 68 -0.13 14.63 3.35
C VAL A 68 -1.01 13.81 2.39
N LEU A 69 -2.11 13.24 2.90
CA LEU A 69 -3.03 12.43 2.10
C LEU A 69 -3.74 13.24 1.00
N ILE A 70 -4.18 14.46 1.31
CA ILE A 70 -4.83 15.36 0.34
C ILE A 70 -3.84 15.71 -0.79
N ARG A 71 -2.60 16.09 -0.46
CA ARG A 71 -1.57 16.41 -1.46
C ARG A 71 -1.24 15.20 -2.34
N ALA A 72 -1.13 14.01 -1.75
CA ALA A 72 -0.91 12.79 -2.51
C ALA A 72 -2.07 12.47 -3.47
N ALA A 73 -3.31 12.67 -3.03
CA ALA A 73 -4.50 12.47 -3.83
C ALA A 73 -4.62 13.49 -4.99
N GLU A 74 -4.20 14.74 -4.77
CA GLU A 74 -4.16 15.77 -5.81
C GLU A 74 -3.22 15.40 -6.95
N LEU A 75 -2.06 14.83 -6.65
CA LEU A 75 -1.07 14.40 -7.64
C LEU A 75 -1.58 13.28 -8.57
N VAL A 76 -2.60 12.52 -8.15
CA VAL A 76 -3.28 11.51 -8.99
C VAL A 76 -4.57 12.04 -9.63
N GLY A 77 -4.82 13.35 -9.53
CA GLY A 77 -5.92 14.05 -10.20
C GLY A 77 -7.22 14.13 -9.40
N PHE A 78 -7.22 13.86 -8.10
CA PHE A 78 -8.42 14.07 -7.26
C PHE A 78 -8.57 15.52 -6.82
N ASN A 79 -9.82 15.97 -6.65
CA ASN A 79 -10.10 17.31 -6.13
C ASN A 79 -9.74 17.38 -4.63
N PRO A 80 -8.85 18.29 -4.20
CA PRO A 80 -8.43 18.39 -2.80
C PRO A 80 -9.57 18.61 -1.80
N ASN A 81 -10.59 19.38 -2.19
CA ASN A 81 -11.74 19.66 -1.33
C ASN A 81 -12.63 18.44 -1.14
N GLU A 82 -12.82 17.63 -2.18
CA GLU A 82 -13.58 16.38 -2.10
C GLU A 82 -12.85 15.36 -1.21
N ILE A 83 -11.52 15.25 -1.35
CA ILE A 83 -10.71 14.37 -0.51
C ILE A 83 -10.73 14.81 0.94
N LYS A 84 -10.66 16.12 1.20
CA LYS A 84 -10.81 16.68 2.56
C LYS A 84 -12.16 16.29 3.17
N GLN A 85 -13.26 16.46 2.44
CA GLN A 85 -14.59 16.06 2.91
C GLN A 85 -14.67 14.55 3.13
N PHE A 86 -14.09 13.75 2.24
CA PHE A 86 -14.02 12.30 2.36
C PHE A 86 -13.28 11.86 3.64
N LEU A 87 -12.09 12.41 3.90
CA LEU A 87 -11.27 12.08 5.07
C LEU A 87 -11.95 12.49 6.39
N GLN A 88 -12.77 13.53 6.37
CA GLN A 88 -13.60 13.96 7.50
C GLN A 88 -14.88 13.11 7.70
N SER A 89 -15.23 12.27 6.73
CA SER A 89 -16.42 11.42 6.77
C SER A 89 -16.13 10.00 7.28
N ASP A 90 -17.17 9.19 7.44
CA ASP A 90 -17.08 7.76 7.74
C ASP A 90 -17.06 6.87 6.48
N LYS A 91 -17.07 7.46 5.28
CA LYS A 91 -17.12 6.71 4.02
C LYS A 91 -15.97 5.70 3.94
N TYR A 92 -16.27 4.47 3.58
CA TYR A 92 -15.32 3.35 3.47
C TYR A 92 -14.66 2.88 4.77
N LYS A 93 -15.04 3.40 5.96
CA LYS A 93 -14.49 2.89 7.23
C LYS A 93 -14.89 1.43 7.49
N LYS A 94 -16.11 1.05 7.13
CA LYS A 94 -16.64 -0.30 7.36
C LYS A 94 -15.94 -1.30 6.43
N GLU A 95 -15.88 -0.97 5.15
CA GLU A 95 -15.32 -1.77 4.07
C GLU A 95 -13.84 -2.08 4.33
N VAL A 96 -13.05 -1.06 4.70
CA VAL A 96 -11.62 -1.28 5.03
C VAL A 96 -11.45 -2.13 6.30
N ARG A 97 -12.32 -1.98 7.31
CA ARG A 97 -12.29 -2.86 8.49
C ARG A 97 -12.65 -4.30 8.15
N GLU A 98 -13.61 -4.49 7.26
CA GLU A 98 -13.99 -5.81 6.78
C GLU A 98 -12.84 -6.48 6.01
N GLU A 99 -12.13 -5.75 5.13
CA GLU A 99 -10.94 -6.29 4.44
C GLU A 99 -9.82 -6.69 5.42
N ILE A 100 -9.60 -5.89 6.47
CA ILE A 100 -8.63 -6.21 7.54
C ILE A 100 -9.06 -7.47 8.30
N ASN A 101 -10.32 -7.55 8.72
CA ASN A 101 -10.85 -8.70 9.47
C ASN A 101 -10.78 -9.98 8.64
N GLN A 102 -11.20 -9.92 7.37
CA GLN A 102 -11.08 -11.04 6.45
C GLN A 102 -9.63 -11.50 6.32
N SER A 103 -8.68 -10.58 6.20
CA SER A 103 -7.26 -10.94 6.14
C SER A 103 -6.81 -11.70 7.40
N GLN A 104 -7.23 -11.25 8.58
CA GLN A 104 -6.93 -11.90 9.85
C GLN A 104 -7.60 -13.27 9.99
N GLU A 105 -8.85 -13.43 9.55
CA GLU A 105 -9.57 -14.71 9.53
C GLU A 105 -8.87 -15.73 8.62
N HIS A 106 -8.22 -15.28 7.55
CA HIS A 106 -7.37 -16.11 6.70
C HIS A 106 -5.96 -16.35 7.27
N GLY A 107 -5.69 -15.98 8.53
CA GLY A 107 -4.42 -16.21 9.21
C GLY A 107 -3.30 -15.24 8.79
N ILE A 108 -3.60 -14.18 8.04
CA ILE A 108 -2.61 -13.18 7.64
C ILE A 108 -2.29 -12.29 8.85
N SER A 109 -1.07 -12.43 9.36
CA SER A 109 -0.58 -11.72 10.55
C SER A 109 0.46 -10.63 10.25
N GLY A 110 0.84 -10.44 8.98
CA GLY A 110 1.84 -9.46 8.58
C GLY A 110 1.87 -9.21 7.08
N VAL A 111 2.57 -8.14 6.67
CA VAL A 111 2.73 -7.70 5.28
C VAL A 111 4.21 -7.64 4.88
N PRO A 112 4.54 -7.79 3.58
CA PRO A 112 3.64 -8.16 2.49
C PRO A 112 3.23 -9.65 2.57
N HIS A 113 2.05 -9.98 2.06
CA HIS A 113 1.55 -11.35 1.93
C HIS A 113 0.88 -11.50 0.57
N PHE A 114 1.13 -12.62 -0.10
CA PHE A 114 0.69 -12.87 -1.47
C PHE A 114 0.00 -14.23 -1.56
N ARG A 115 -1.15 -14.25 -2.26
CA ARG A 115 -1.85 -15.48 -2.66
C ARG A 115 -1.90 -15.54 -4.17
N ILE A 116 -1.47 -16.66 -4.75
CA ILE A 116 -1.35 -16.84 -6.20
C ILE A 116 -2.25 -18.01 -6.61
N ASN A 117 -3.27 -17.71 -7.42
CA ASN A 117 -4.30 -18.66 -7.91
C ASN A 117 -4.89 -19.55 -6.80
N ASP A 118 -5.01 -19.02 -5.57
CA ASP A 118 -5.47 -19.76 -4.38
C ASP A 118 -4.73 -21.08 -4.09
N LYS A 119 -3.53 -21.25 -4.65
CA LYS A 119 -2.71 -22.48 -4.54
C LYS A 119 -1.43 -22.27 -3.75
N ILE A 120 -0.84 -21.10 -3.88
CA ILE A 120 0.44 -20.77 -3.28
C ILE A 120 0.28 -19.52 -2.44
N GLU A 121 0.75 -19.57 -1.19
CA GLU A 121 0.86 -18.43 -0.31
C GLU A 121 2.34 -18.12 -0.03
N LEU A 122 2.69 -16.84 -0.07
CA LEU A 122 4.02 -16.33 0.26
C LEU A 122 3.89 -15.21 1.29
N SER A 123 4.60 -15.34 2.41
CA SER A 123 4.64 -14.33 3.47
C SER A 123 6.01 -13.64 3.52
N GLY A 124 6.00 -12.32 3.67
CA GLY A 124 7.18 -11.49 3.75
C GLY A 124 7.78 -11.12 2.39
N ALA A 125 8.80 -10.25 2.42
CA ALA A 125 9.57 -9.88 1.24
C ALA A 125 10.44 -11.07 0.80
N GLN A 126 9.95 -11.86 -0.14
CA GLN A 126 10.65 -13.01 -0.71
C GLN A 126 11.54 -12.60 -1.90
N ASP A 127 12.56 -13.39 -2.19
CA ASP A 127 13.42 -13.20 -3.36
C ASP A 127 12.62 -13.34 -4.68
N PRO A 128 12.92 -12.56 -5.73
CA PRO A 128 12.24 -12.69 -7.03
C PRO A 128 12.21 -14.12 -7.60
N GLN A 129 13.25 -14.93 -7.36
CA GLN A 129 13.27 -16.33 -7.78
C GLN A 129 12.22 -17.19 -7.08
N GLN A 130 11.87 -16.89 -5.83
CA GLN A 130 10.78 -17.55 -5.11
C GLN A 130 9.44 -17.27 -5.80
N PHE A 131 9.22 -16.02 -6.25
CA PHE A 131 8.03 -15.66 -7.01
C PHE A 131 7.96 -16.39 -8.35
N ILE A 132 9.05 -16.45 -9.12
CA ILE A 132 9.08 -17.19 -10.40
C ILE A 132 8.71 -18.67 -10.18
N GLN A 133 9.24 -19.31 -9.14
CA GLN A 133 8.89 -20.68 -8.80
C GLN A 133 7.43 -20.82 -8.36
N ALA A 134 6.94 -19.89 -7.55
CA ALA A 134 5.54 -19.87 -7.08
C ALA A 134 4.56 -19.72 -8.25
N PHE A 135 4.83 -18.82 -9.19
CA PHE A 135 4.04 -18.63 -10.40
C PHE A 135 3.97 -19.91 -11.23
N LYS A 136 5.12 -20.57 -11.48
CA LYS A 136 5.15 -21.86 -12.20
C LYS A 136 4.32 -22.93 -11.49
N LYS A 137 4.46 -23.07 -10.15
CA LYS A 137 3.68 -24.04 -9.35
C LYS A 137 2.18 -23.72 -9.33
N ALA A 138 1.83 -22.44 -9.40
CA ALA A 138 0.43 -21.98 -9.45
C ALA A 138 -0.20 -22.12 -10.85
N GLY A 139 0.58 -22.51 -11.87
CA GLY A 139 0.12 -22.63 -13.25
C GLY A 139 0.05 -21.30 -14.00
N VAL A 140 0.80 -20.29 -13.56
CA VAL A 140 0.98 -19.03 -14.28
C VAL A 140 2.14 -19.21 -15.27
N ASN A 141 1.92 -18.83 -16.53
CA ASN A 141 2.97 -18.80 -17.53
C ASN A 141 3.86 -17.57 -17.30
N VAL A 142 5.07 -17.78 -16.81
CA VAL A 142 6.10 -16.77 -16.52
C VAL A 142 7.44 -17.12 -17.15
#